data_AF-A0A2T0SFQ9-F1
#
_entry.id   AF-A0A2T0SFQ9-F1
#
_cell.length_a   1.000
_cell.length_b   1.000
_cell.length_c   1.000
_cell.angle_alpha   90.00
_cell.angle_beta   90.00
_cell.angle_gamma   90.00
#
_symmetry.space_group_name_H-M   'P 1'
#
loop_
_entity.id
_entity.type
_entity.pdbx_description
1 polymer ?
#
loop_
_entity_poly.entity_id
_entity_poly.type
_entity_poly.pdbx_seq_one_letter_code
_entity_poly.pdbx_strand_id
1 'polypeptide(L)'
;MTAPYRAGPDHAEEVSATSVGELIGNISNDLSQLFRQEVELAKVEMKQEATKAGKAAGFLGVAAFAGYLATVLLSFALVFALGNVMDLGWAALIVAVIWGIAGAVLFANGRKKLKTVDPVPHRTVDTLKEDAQWLKNPTG
;
A
#
# COMPACT_ATOMS: atom_id res chain seq x y z
N MET A 1 -37.29 -28.77 -76.23
CA MET A 1 -37.55 -29.21 -74.84
C MET A 1 -36.33 -28.90 -74.00
N THR A 2 -36.37 -27.82 -73.22
CA THR A 2 -35.45 -27.54 -72.10
C THR A 2 -36.22 -26.67 -71.10
N ALA A 3 -36.55 -27.23 -69.94
CA ALA A 3 -37.25 -26.53 -68.86
C ALA A 3 -36.25 -25.71 -68.03
N PRO A 4 -36.66 -24.56 -67.44
CA PRO A 4 -35.74 -23.65 -66.76
C PRO A 4 -35.38 -24.10 -65.34
N TYR A 5 -34.17 -23.72 -64.94
CA TYR A 5 -33.55 -23.92 -63.63
C TYR A 5 -34.33 -23.18 -62.53
N ARG A 6 -34.84 -23.90 -61.52
CA ARG A 6 -35.45 -23.31 -60.32
C ARG A 6 -34.34 -22.83 -59.38
N ALA A 7 -34.24 -21.52 -59.19
CA ALA A 7 -33.49 -20.93 -58.10
C ALA A 7 -34.06 -21.44 -56.77
N GLY A 8 -33.19 -22.02 -55.93
CA GLY A 8 -33.52 -22.37 -54.56
C GLY A 8 -33.74 -21.11 -53.72
N PRO A 9 -34.52 -21.19 -52.63
CA PRO A 9 -34.85 -20.04 -51.79
C PRO A 9 -33.58 -19.37 -51.29
N ASP A 10 -33.63 -18.05 -51.34
CA ASP A 10 -32.52 -17.14 -51.13
C ASP A 10 -32.01 -17.24 -49.70
N HIS A 11 -30.82 -17.81 -49.49
CA HIS A 11 -30.05 -17.66 -48.25
C HIS A 11 -29.46 -16.24 -48.09
N ALA A 12 -30.04 -15.24 -48.77
CA ALA A 12 -29.57 -13.85 -48.78
C ALA A 12 -30.16 -13.00 -47.63
N GLU A 13 -31.06 -13.55 -46.81
CA GLU A 13 -31.78 -12.78 -45.77
C GLU A 13 -31.32 -13.04 -44.33
N GLU A 14 -30.27 -13.85 -44.10
CA GLU A 14 -29.80 -14.14 -42.72
C GLU A 14 -28.62 -13.26 -42.24
N VAL A 15 -28.13 -12.34 -43.09
CA VAL A 15 -26.92 -11.53 -42.80
C VAL A 15 -27.22 -10.06 -42.44
N SER A 16 -28.49 -9.61 -42.44
CA SER A 16 -28.80 -8.16 -42.36
C SER A 16 -29.28 -7.61 -41.02
N ALA A 17 -29.30 -8.39 -39.93
CA ALA A 17 -29.91 -7.93 -38.67
C ALA A 17 -29.10 -8.19 -37.39
N THR A 18 -27.77 -8.16 -37.43
CA THR A 18 -27.05 -7.70 -36.23
C THR A 18 -27.29 -6.20 -36.13
N SER A 19 -28.30 -5.81 -35.35
CA SER A 19 -28.68 -4.40 -35.22
C SER A 19 -27.54 -3.61 -34.59
N VAL A 20 -27.39 -2.33 -34.96
CA VAL A 20 -26.41 -1.40 -34.36
C VAL A 20 -26.55 -1.35 -32.82
N GLY A 21 -27.75 -1.55 -32.29
CA GLY A 21 -28.00 -1.65 -30.85
C GLY A 21 -27.37 -2.87 -30.19
N GLU A 22 -27.29 -4.00 -30.90
CA GLU A 22 -26.67 -5.23 -30.42
C GLU A 22 -25.14 -5.15 -30.42
N LEU A 23 -24.55 -4.50 -31.43
CA LEU A 23 -23.11 -4.19 -31.46
C LEU A 23 -22.69 -3.24 -30.33
N ILE A 24 -23.45 -2.17 -30.08
CA ILE A 24 -23.17 -1.24 -28.97
C ILE A 24 -23.36 -1.92 -27.61
N GLY A 25 -24.37 -2.80 -27.48
CA GLY A 25 -24.57 -3.62 -26.29
C GLY A 25 -23.38 -4.55 -26.01
N ASN A 26 -22.86 -5.20 -27.04
CA ASN A 26 -21.69 -6.08 -26.93
C ASN A 26 -20.42 -5.32 -26.53
N ILE A 27 -20.14 -4.17 -27.15
CA ILE A 27 -18.99 -3.32 -26.80
C ILE A 27 -19.10 -2.81 -25.35
N SER A 28 -20.29 -2.40 -24.91
CA SER A 28 -20.53 -1.94 -23.54
C SER A 28 -20.32 -3.05 -22.51
N ASN A 29 -20.72 -4.27 -22.86
CA ASN A 29 -20.48 -5.46 -22.05
C ASN A 29 -18.98 -5.82 -21.99
N ASP A 30 -18.28 -5.78 -23.11
CA ASP A 30 -16.84 -6.07 -23.18
C ASP A 30 -16.05 -5.05 -22.35
N LEU A 31 -16.37 -3.76 -22.46
CA LEU A 31 -15.74 -2.71 -21.66
C LEU A 31 -16.03 -2.86 -20.17
N SER A 32 -17.27 -3.26 -19.82
CA SER A 32 -17.64 -3.59 -18.44
C SER A 32 -16.87 -4.80 -17.90
N GLN A 33 -16.59 -5.80 -18.75
CA GLN A 33 -15.76 -6.95 -18.39
C GLN A 33 -14.30 -6.54 -18.20
N LEU A 34 -13.72 -5.73 -19.08
CA LEU A 34 -12.35 -5.22 -18.94
C LEU A 34 -12.18 -4.40 -17.66
N PHE A 35 -13.11 -3.50 -17.37
CA PHE A 35 -13.06 -2.71 -16.13
C PHE A 35 -13.11 -3.61 -14.88
N ARG A 36 -13.98 -4.64 -14.89
CA ARG A 36 -14.02 -5.63 -13.79
C ARG A 36 -12.69 -6.38 -13.66
N GLN A 37 -12.07 -6.76 -14.78
CA GLN A 37 -10.78 -7.45 -14.80
C GLN A 37 -9.65 -6.56 -14.26
N GLU A 38 -9.59 -5.29 -14.65
CA GLU A 38 -8.61 -4.34 -14.11
C GLU A 38 -8.77 -4.18 -12.59
N VAL A 39 -10.01 -4.07 -12.11
CA VAL A 39 -10.29 -4.01 -10.67
C VAL A 39 -9.90 -5.32 -9.97
N GLU A 40 -10.16 -6.48 -10.57
CA GLU A 40 -9.74 -7.78 -10.03
C GLU A 40 -8.21 -7.92 -10.01
N LEU A 41 -7.52 -7.49 -11.06
CA LEU A 41 -6.07 -7.48 -11.14
C LEU A 41 -5.47 -6.55 -10.09
N ALA A 42 -5.97 -5.31 -9.99
CA ALA A 42 -5.54 -4.35 -8.97
C ALA A 42 -5.76 -4.91 -7.55
N LYS A 43 -6.88 -5.59 -7.29
CA LYS A 43 -7.11 -6.29 -6.02
C LYS A 43 -6.08 -7.38 -5.75
N VAL A 44 -5.72 -8.18 -6.76
CA VAL A 44 -4.71 -9.23 -6.63
C VAL A 44 -3.35 -8.63 -6.34
N GLU A 45 -2.94 -7.61 -7.09
CA GLU A 45 -1.66 -6.92 -6.90
C GLU A 45 -1.58 -6.26 -5.53
N MET A 46 -2.62 -5.52 -5.14
CA MET A 46 -2.73 -4.93 -3.79
C MET A 46 -2.63 -6.00 -2.69
N LYS A 47 -3.28 -7.16 -2.85
CA LYS A 47 -3.19 -8.25 -1.87
C LYS A 47 -1.78 -8.83 -1.80
N GLN A 48 -1.10 -8.98 -2.94
CA GLN A 48 0.29 -9.45 -2.97
C GLN A 48 1.22 -8.45 -2.27
N GLU A 49 1.10 -7.16 -2.58
CA GLU A 49 1.89 -6.11 -1.93
C GLU A 49 1.59 -6.00 -0.44
N ALA A 50 0.31 -6.04 -0.05
CA ALA A 50 -0.09 -6.07 1.36
C ALA A 50 0.49 -7.29 2.10
N THR A 51 0.52 -8.46 1.46
CA THR A 51 1.11 -9.68 2.04
C THR A 51 2.63 -9.54 2.21
N LYS A 52 3.33 -9.01 1.21
CA LYS A 52 4.78 -8.75 1.28
C LYS A 52 5.09 -7.76 2.40
N ALA A 53 4.38 -6.62 2.42
CA ALA A 53 4.50 -5.60 3.46
C ALA A 53 4.19 -6.17 4.85
N GLY A 54 3.13 -6.97 4.99
CA GLY A 54 2.77 -7.62 6.24
C GLY A 54 3.83 -8.60 6.75
N LYS A 55 4.43 -9.42 5.86
CA LYS A 55 5.55 -10.29 6.21
C LYS A 55 6.77 -9.50 6.64
N ALA A 56 7.13 -8.45 5.91
CA ALA A 56 8.25 -7.58 6.25
C ALA A 56 8.04 -6.89 7.61
N ALA A 57 6.85 -6.35 7.86
CA ALA A 57 6.47 -5.79 9.15
C ALA A 57 6.52 -6.84 10.26
N GLY A 58 6.09 -8.08 9.98
CA GLY A 58 6.20 -9.21 10.90
C GLY A 58 7.65 -9.51 11.30
N PHE A 59 8.55 -9.63 10.32
CA PHE A 59 9.98 -9.84 10.59
C PHE A 59 10.61 -8.68 11.37
N LEU A 60 10.29 -7.43 11.03
CA LEU A 60 10.76 -6.26 11.76
C LEU A 60 10.25 -6.25 13.21
N GLY A 61 9.00 -6.65 13.43
CA GLY A 61 8.43 -6.79 14.78
C GLY A 61 9.18 -7.83 15.62
N VAL A 62 9.42 -9.01 15.06
CA VAL A 62 10.19 -10.07 15.75
C VAL A 62 11.64 -9.63 16.00
N ALA A 63 12.28 -8.99 15.02
CA ALA A 63 13.64 -8.46 15.18
C ALA A 63 13.72 -7.38 16.26
N ALA A 64 12.75 -6.47 16.31
CA ALA A 64 12.67 -5.44 17.37
C ALA A 64 12.49 -6.08 18.75
N PHE A 65 11.61 -7.08 18.87
CA PHE A 65 11.40 -7.81 20.12
C PHE A 65 12.65 -8.58 20.56
N ALA A 66 13.28 -9.32 19.65
CA ALA A 66 14.53 -10.03 19.93
C ALA A 66 15.66 -9.06 20.32
N GLY A 67 15.78 -7.93 19.62
CA GLY A 67 16.73 -6.87 19.96
C GLY A 67 16.47 -6.28 21.35
N TYR A 68 15.19 -6.05 21.71
CA TYR A 68 14.82 -5.61 23.06
C TYR A 68 15.22 -6.62 24.13
N LEU A 69 14.92 -7.92 23.94
CA LEU A 69 15.32 -8.97 24.90
C LEU A 69 16.84 -9.08 25.03
N ALA A 70 17.56 -9.06 23.90
CA ALA A 70 19.02 -9.07 23.90
C ALA A 70 19.58 -7.87 24.69
N THR A 71 18.98 -6.69 24.51
CA THR A 71 19.34 -5.47 25.23
C THR A 71 19.13 -5.58 26.75
N VAL A 72 18.01 -6.18 27.18
CA VAL A 72 17.74 -6.46 28.60
C VAL A 72 18.76 -7.43 29.17
N LEU A 73 19.03 -8.55 28.48
CA LEU A 73 20.00 -9.54 28.92
C LEU A 73 21.42 -8.98 28.99
N LEU A 74 21.83 -8.18 28.00
CA LEU A 74 23.12 -7.48 28.00
C LEU A 74 23.22 -6.49 29.17
N SER A 75 22.12 -5.84 29.54
CA SER A 75 22.09 -4.94 30.70
C SER A 75 22.36 -5.70 31.99
N PHE A 76 21.70 -6.86 32.20
CA PHE A 76 21.99 -7.73 33.36
C PHE A 76 23.42 -8.26 33.34
N ALA A 77 23.90 -8.72 32.18
CA ALA A 77 25.26 -9.19 32.03
C ALA A 77 26.28 -8.11 32.40
N LEU A 78 26.04 -6.86 31.97
CA LEU A 78 26.90 -5.73 32.30
C LEU A 78 26.86 -5.40 33.79
N VAL A 79 25.68 -5.40 34.42
CA VAL A 79 25.54 -5.19 35.87
C VAL A 79 26.31 -6.26 36.64
N PHE A 80 26.19 -7.54 36.28
CA PHE A 80 26.93 -8.62 36.94
C PHE A 80 28.43 -8.54 36.67
N ALA A 81 28.85 -8.18 35.46
CA ALA A 81 30.26 -7.98 35.14
C ALA A 81 30.88 -6.87 36.00
N LEU A 82 30.22 -5.71 36.10
CA LEU A 82 30.66 -4.63 37.00
C LEU A 82 30.59 -5.06 38.47
N GLY A 83 29.58 -5.84 38.85
CA GLY A 83 29.42 -6.39 40.19
C GLY A 83 30.59 -7.25 40.68
N ASN A 84 31.47 -7.72 39.80
CA ASN A 84 32.69 -8.42 40.19
C ASN A 84 33.78 -7.48 40.74
N VAL A 85 33.69 -6.17 40.47
CA VAL A 85 34.70 -5.17 40.86
C VAL A 85 34.13 -4.03 41.71
N MET A 86 32.81 -3.95 41.89
CA MET A 86 32.14 -2.97 42.73
C MET A 86 30.81 -3.52 43.29
N ASP A 87 30.20 -2.79 44.22
CA ASP A 87 28.87 -3.15 44.74
C ASP A 87 27.79 -3.12 43.64
N LEU A 88 26.85 -4.07 43.72
CA LEU A 88 25.85 -4.31 42.69
C LEU A 88 24.90 -3.11 42.49
N GLY A 89 24.64 -2.34 43.55
CA GLY A 89 23.82 -1.13 43.48
C GLY A 89 24.49 -0.05 42.63
N TRP A 90 25.79 0.16 42.79
CA TRP A 90 26.56 1.11 41.97
C TRP A 90 26.70 0.63 40.52
N ALA A 91 26.89 -0.67 40.30
CA ALA A 91 26.89 -1.26 38.96
C ALA A 91 25.55 -1.00 38.24
N ALA A 92 24.42 -1.27 38.92
CA ALA A 92 23.09 -1.01 38.38
C ALA A 92 22.85 0.48 38.08
N LEU A 93 23.32 1.38 38.96
CA LEU A 93 23.20 2.82 38.75
C LEU A 93 23.96 3.28 37.50
N ILE A 94 25.18 2.78 37.27
CA ILE A 94 25.97 3.10 36.07
C ILE A 94 25.23 2.67 34.81
N VAL A 95 24.72 1.44 34.78
CA VAL A 95 23.97 0.92 33.62
C VAL A 95 22.68 1.71 33.40
N ALA A 96 21.99 2.11 34.48
CA ALA A 96 20.82 2.97 34.39
C ALA A 96 21.15 4.36 33.81
N VAL A 97 22.28 4.96 34.19
CA VAL A 97 22.74 6.24 33.62
C VAL A 97 23.06 6.10 32.13
N ILE A 98 23.69 5.00 31.70
CA ILE A 98 23.95 4.72 30.28
C ILE A 98 22.64 4.70 29.49
N TRP A 99 21.63 3.96 29.96
CA TRP A 99 20.31 3.93 29.34
C TRP A 99 19.59 5.28 29.39
N GLY A 100 19.74 6.03 30.49
CA GLY A 100 19.19 7.38 30.62
C GLY A 100 19.75 8.33 29.57
N ILE A 101 21.06 8.31 29.33
CA ILE A 101 21.71 9.12 28.29
C ILE A 101 21.23 8.68 26.89
N ALA A 102 21.25 7.37 26.61
CA ALA A 102 20.77 6.85 25.33
C ALA A 102 19.31 7.26 25.06
N GLY A 103 18.45 7.13 26.06
CA GLY A 103 17.04 7.55 26.02
C GLY A 103 16.88 9.05 25.79
N ALA A 104 17.66 9.88 26.48
CA ALA A 104 17.63 11.33 26.29
C ALA A 104 18.01 11.74 24.86
N VAL A 105 19.05 11.12 24.29
CA VAL A 105 19.48 11.36 22.90
C VAL A 105 18.41 10.93 21.91
N LEU A 106 17.86 9.73 22.07
CA LEU A 106 16.78 9.22 21.20
C LEU A 106 15.55 10.10 21.27
N PHE A 107 15.14 10.51 22.47
CA PHE A 107 14.01 11.41 22.66
C PHE A 107 14.22 12.77 21.99
N ALA A 108 15.39 13.39 22.19
CA ALA A 108 15.72 14.67 21.58
C ALA A 108 15.68 14.61 20.05
N ASN A 109 16.29 13.58 19.47
CA ASN A 109 16.31 13.37 18.02
C ASN A 109 14.92 13.05 17.47
N GLY A 110 14.17 12.17 18.13
CA GLY A 110 12.80 11.82 17.74
C GLY A 110 11.89 13.05 17.76
N ARG A 111 11.96 13.84 18.84
CA ARG A 111 11.21 15.10 18.95
C ARG A 111 11.58 16.09 17.85
N LYS A 112 12.86 16.20 17.50
CA LYS A 112 13.32 17.08 16.39
C LYS A 112 12.74 16.63 15.05
N LYS A 113 12.75 15.33 14.76
CA LYS A 113 12.18 14.77 13.51
C LYS A 113 10.66 14.94 13.45
N LEU A 114 9.95 14.71 14.56
CA LEU A 114 8.50 14.89 14.59
C LEU A 114 8.08 16.34 14.31
N LYS A 115 8.86 17.32 14.75
CA LYS A 115 8.60 18.74 14.45
C LYS A 115 8.71 19.10 12.97
N THR A 116 9.38 18.28 12.16
CA THR A 116 9.51 18.51 10.71
C THR A 116 8.51 17.72 9.89
N VAL A 117 7.66 16.90 10.52
CA VAL A 117 6.61 16.16 9.81
C VAL A 117 5.43 17.10 9.61
N ASP A 118 5.15 17.41 8.35
CA ASP A 118 3.90 18.05 7.94
C ASP A 118 2.88 16.97 7.57
N PRO A 119 1.80 16.78 8.35
CA PRO A 119 0.81 15.74 8.08
C PRO A 119 -0.10 16.09 6.90
N VAL A 120 -0.08 17.35 6.43
CA VAL A 120 -0.94 17.78 5.33
C VAL A 120 -0.17 17.62 4.01
N PRO A 121 -0.66 16.80 3.06
CA PRO A 121 -0.08 16.73 1.72
C PRO A 121 -0.49 17.98 0.93
N HIS A 122 0.17 19.11 1.20
CA HIS A 122 -0.16 20.42 0.64
C HIS A 122 -0.33 20.39 -0.88
N ARG A 123 0.57 19.70 -1.60
CA ARG A 123 0.47 19.57 -3.07
C ARG A 123 -0.82 18.91 -3.53
N THR A 124 -1.22 17.81 -2.89
CA THR A 124 -2.47 17.11 -3.22
C THR A 124 -3.68 17.99 -2.89
N VAL A 125 -3.65 18.66 -1.74
CA VAL A 125 -4.74 19.55 -1.33
C VAL A 125 -4.87 20.74 -2.29
N ASP A 126 -3.76 21.31 -2.75
CA ASP A 126 -3.75 22.44 -3.66
C ASP A 126 -4.23 22.06 -5.06
N THR A 127 -3.80 20.91 -5.60
CA THR A 127 -4.33 20.39 -6.89
C THR A 127 -5.84 20.15 -6.81
N LEU A 128 -6.34 19.53 -5.73
CA LEU A 128 -7.79 19.33 -5.57
C LEU A 128 -8.58 20.65 -5.46
N LYS A 129 -7.98 21.70 -4.89
CA LYS A 129 -8.59 23.04 -4.84
C LYS A 129 -8.61 23.70 -6.21
N GLU A 130 -7.54 23.57 -6.99
CA GLU A 130 -7.46 24.06 -8.37
C GLU A 130 -8.51 23.36 -9.25
N ASP A 131 -8.60 22.03 -9.17
CA ASP A 131 -9.61 21.24 -9.89
C ASP A 131 -11.02 21.67 -9.50
N ALA A 132 -11.29 21.86 -8.20
CA ALA A 132 -12.57 22.32 -7.70
C ALA A 132 -12.89 23.77 -8.14
N GLN A 133 -11.89 24.65 -8.20
CA GLN A 133 -12.06 26.03 -8.68
C GLN A 133 -12.37 26.07 -10.18
N TRP A 134 -11.69 25.25 -10.98
CA TRP A 134 -11.96 25.13 -12.42
C TRP A 134 -13.39 24.66 -12.69
N LEU A 135 -13.88 23.68 -11.93
CA LEU A 135 -15.26 23.19 -12.02
C LEU A 135 -16.30 24.25 -11.60
N LYS A 136 -15.93 25.18 -10.73
CA LYS A 136 -16.84 26.20 -10.18
C LYS A 136 -16.94 27.45 -11.06
N ASN A 137 -15.85 27.80 -11.75
CA ASN A 137 -15.80 28.89 -12.72
C ASN A 137 -15.22 28.37 -14.05
N PRO A 138 -15.98 27.56 -14.81
CA PRO A 138 -15.59 27.17 -16.15
C PRO A 138 -15.59 28.43 -17.03
N THR A 139 -14.45 29.10 -17.11
CA THR A 139 -14.22 30.19 -18.05
C THR A 139 -13.95 29.55 -19.40
N GLY A 140 -15.03 29.38 -20.16
CA GLY A 140 -14.99 29.27 -21.62
C GLY A 140 -14.96 30.64 -22.27
#